data_AF-A0A1H0A3D5-F1
#
_entry.id   AF-A0A1H0A3D5-F1
#
_cell.length_a   1.000
_cell.length_b   1.000
_cell.length_c   1.000
_cell.angle_alpha   90.00
_cell.angle_beta   90.00
_cell.angle_gamma   90.00
#
_symmetry.space_group_name_H-M   'P 1'
#
loop_
_entity.id
_entity.type
_entity.pdbx_description
1 polymer ?
#
loop_
_entity_poly.entity_id
_entity_poly.type
_entity_poly.pdbx_seq_one_letter_code
_entity_poly.pdbx_strand_id
1 'polypeptide(L)'
;MSVEIDAELSQALPAGSGRTTLAATIIPTDKQQPTKRHIAVVVDVSGSMSKDVAFVDDTPAKIELARQGVAKLLTEMHEDDQLSIIAFDSTPDVLVPMTEWGNADHDQIETTVTGTPGSGYDGALDAGGGTNIKRAIQTAAQQFTADGDGVVSKDIVLLSDGMDRRDLDEFRQQADTLDSKGITVSAGGIGRSYNEDVLLALTNGTGGSAEHLEAPRDIESFLHDKAQDARDTVAPNPQLRFEFADGFRIAPGEPAYLTEPQATSEPVSTDGSTAVVDLPKLTAGERIRLTVEVLGGHKSTGMIYPMAELFVEDDAVLASTAVEVRYEDDPTKRLDIEKERLSGDITTDIIDPEVEKATIESRIDSIEHDRSWKHLAAVLRKRLADAEATGGNIAVSKAKYDPDD
;
A
#
# COMPACT_ATOMS: atom_id res chain seq x y z
N MET A 1 -9.93 -21.85 6.74
CA MET A 1 -10.28 -20.49 6.30
C MET A 1 -8.95 -19.78 6.11
N SER A 2 -8.70 -19.20 4.94
CA SER A 2 -7.44 -18.53 4.62
C SER A 2 -7.37 -17.10 5.15
N VAL A 3 -8.49 -16.60 5.67
CA VAL A 3 -8.64 -15.23 6.18
C VAL A 3 -9.47 -15.29 7.46
N GLU A 4 -9.11 -14.49 8.44
CA GLU A 4 -9.88 -14.22 9.65
C GLU A 4 -10.20 -12.73 9.73
N ILE A 5 -11.34 -12.40 10.35
CA ILE A 5 -11.77 -11.01 10.58
C ILE A 5 -12.02 -10.85 12.08
N ASP A 6 -11.26 -9.96 12.70
CA ASP A 6 -11.53 -9.46 14.05
C ASP A 6 -12.15 -8.07 13.98
N ALA A 7 -13.19 -7.82 14.78
CA ALA A 7 -14.00 -6.62 14.67
C ALA A 7 -14.37 -6.09 16.06
N GLU A 8 -14.04 -4.82 16.29
CA GLU A 8 -14.22 -4.18 17.59
C GLU A 8 -14.88 -2.81 17.46
N LEU A 9 -15.72 -2.45 18.44
CA LEU A 9 -16.37 -1.15 18.49
C LEU A 9 -15.70 -0.25 19.52
N SER A 10 -15.59 1.03 19.20
CA SER A 10 -15.05 2.03 20.12
C SER A 10 -15.95 2.31 21.33
N GLN A 11 -17.25 1.99 21.24
CA GLN A 11 -18.18 2.14 22.34
C GLN A 11 -19.48 1.40 22.05
N ALA A 12 -20.27 1.17 23.11
CA ALA A 12 -21.70 0.96 22.96
C ALA A 12 -22.39 2.21 22.39
N LEU A 13 -23.56 2.04 21.78
CA LEU A 13 -24.34 3.18 21.29
C LEU A 13 -25.24 3.74 22.40
N PRO A 14 -25.41 5.07 22.50
CA PRO A 14 -26.28 5.69 23.49
C PRO A 14 -27.77 5.43 23.21
N ALA A 15 -28.62 5.68 24.21
CA ALA A 15 -30.07 5.73 24.02
C ALA A 15 -30.45 6.68 22.86
N GLY A 16 -31.28 6.20 21.94
CA GLY A 16 -31.63 6.96 20.73
C GLY A 16 -30.66 6.67 19.59
N SER A 17 -30.13 7.72 18.95
CA SER A 17 -29.16 7.56 17.84
C SER A 17 -27.74 7.94 18.28
N GLY A 18 -26.74 7.30 17.72
CA GLY A 18 -25.34 7.60 18.03
C GLY A 18 -24.36 7.22 16.93
N ARG A 19 -23.09 7.45 17.23
CA ARG A 19 -21.94 7.14 16.39
C ARG A 19 -20.99 6.20 17.15
N THR A 20 -20.36 5.26 16.46
CA THR A 20 -19.24 4.48 16.99
C THR A 20 -18.25 4.18 15.88
N THR A 21 -16.98 4.08 16.21
CA THR A 21 -15.94 3.60 15.30
C THR A 21 -15.91 2.08 15.34
N LEU A 22 -16.02 1.44 14.18
CA LEU A 22 -15.77 0.03 13.99
C LEU A 22 -14.34 -0.14 13.46
N ALA A 23 -13.49 -0.81 14.25
CA ALA A 23 -12.18 -1.26 13.82
C ALA A 23 -12.28 -2.70 13.31
N ALA A 24 -11.76 -2.97 12.12
CA ALA A 24 -11.67 -4.31 11.55
C ALA A 24 -10.20 -4.66 11.30
N THR A 25 -9.79 -5.84 11.74
CA THR A 25 -8.48 -6.42 11.45
C THR A 25 -8.68 -7.67 10.59
N ILE A 26 -8.17 -7.64 9.37
CA ILE A 26 -8.18 -8.76 8.43
C ILE A 26 -6.84 -9.47 8.54
N ILE A 27 -6.87 -10.77 8.81
CA ILE A 27 -5.67 -11.60 9.05
C ILE A 27 -5.65 -12.74 8.02
N PRO A 28 -4.87 -12.63 6.94
CA PRO A 28 -4.62 -13.72 6.02
C PRO A 28 -3.68 -14.74 6.68
N THR A 29 -4.12 -15.99 6.82
CA THR A 29 -3.39 -17.05 7.53
C THR A 29 -2.66 -17.99 6.56
N ASP A 30 -3.38 -18.92 5.95
CA ASP A 30 -2.83 -19.96 5.07
C ASP A 30 -3.40 -19.88 3.66
N LYS A 31 -2.54 -20.07 2.67
CA LYS A 31 -2.95 -20.14 1.27
C LYS A 31 -3.72 -21.43 0.99
N GLN A 32 -4.90 -21.31 0.37
CA GLN A 32 -5.65 -22.49 -0.09
C GLN A 32 -5.13 -23.03 -1.43
N GLN A 33 -4.53 -22.16 -2.25
CA GLN A 33 -4.00 -22.50 -3.56
C GLN A 33 -2.69 -21.77 -3.86
N PRO A 34 -1.81 -22.33 -4.71
CA PRO A 34 -0.62 -21.62 -5.16
C PRO A 34 -1.01 -20.36 -5.94
N THR A 35 -0.16 -19.34 -5.86
CA THR A 35 -0.33 -18.09 -6.63
C THR A 35 0.72 -18.04 -7.73
N LYS A 36 0.29 -17.70 -8.94
CA LYS A 36 1.18 -17.37 -10.04
C LYS A 36 1.60 -15.92 -9.89
N ARG A 37 2.90 -15.64 -9.97
CA ARG A 37 3.45 -14.29 -9.84
C ARG A 37 3.69 -13.71 -11.21
N HIS A 38 3.04 -12.62 -11.56
CA HIS A 38 3.38 -11.83 -12.73
C HIS A 38 4.05 -10.55 -12.21
N ILE A 39 5.35 -10.41 -12.46
CA ILE A 39 6.15 -9.30 -11.94
C ILE A 39 6.69 -8.48 -13.11
N ALA A 40 6.41 -7.18 -13.12
CA ALA A 40 7.03 -6.22 -14.02
C ALA A 40 8.01 -5.35 -13.21
N VAL A 41 9.30 -5.56 -13.40
CA VAL A 41 10.34 -4.74 -12.76
C VAL A 41 10.61 -3.53 -13.63
N VAL A 42 10.43 -2.35 -13.05
CA VAL A 42 10.56 -1.06 -13.75
C VAL A 42 11.73 -0.31 -13.13
N VAL A 43 12.82 -0.18 -13.88
CA VAL A 43 14.07 0.40 -13.39
C VAL A 43 14.31 1.75 -14.05
N ASP A 44 14.40 2.79 -13.22
CA ASP A 44 14.88 4.10 -13.64
C ASP A 44 16.33 3.98 -14.06
N VAL A 45 16.64 4.39 -15.28
CA VAL A 45 17.99 4.44 -15.82
C VAL A 45 18.39 5.88 -16.14
N SER A 46 17.77 6.87 -15.50
CA SER A 46 18.11 8.28 -15.69
C SER A 46 19.58 8.58 -15.34
N GLY A 47 20.11 9.69 -15.84
CA GLY A 47 21.52 10.05 -15.62
C GLY A 47 21.92 10.22 -14.14
N SER A 48 20.98 10.38 -13.20
CA SER A 48 21.27 10.38 -11.76
C SER A 48 21.65 9.01 -11.22
N MET A 49 21.20 7.93 -11.86
CA MET A 49 21.51 6.55 -11.49
C MET A 49 22.98 6.18 -11.73
N SER A 50 23.73 6.99 -12.50
CA SER A 50 25.17 6.80 -12.70
C SER A 50 26.02 7.25 -11.50
N LYS A 51 25.40 7.82 -10.46
CA LYS A 51 26.06 8.33 -9.27
C LYS A 51 26.03 7.30 -8.14
N ASP A 52 26.98 7.42 -7.22
CA ASP A 52 27.05 6.60 -6.03
C ASP A 52 25.89 6.92 -5.07
N VAL A 53 25.54 5.97 -4.21
CA VAL A 53 24.64 6.24 -3.09
C VAL A 53 25.40 7.08 -2.06
N ALA A 54 24.83 8.22 -1.67
CA ALA A 54 25.50 9.15 -0.77
C ALA A 54 25.84 8.46 0.58
N PHE A 55 26.95 8.87 1.20
CA PHE A 55 27.37 8.55 2.57
C PHE A 55 28.16 7.26 2.83
N VAL A 56 28.56 6.50 1.80
CA VAL A 56 29.48 5.36 1.95
C VAL A 56 30.60 5.46 0.89
N ASP A 57 31.85 5.68 1.34
CA ASP A 57 33.02 5.63 0.46
C ASP A 57 33.15 4.23 -0.18
N ASP A 58 33.48 4.16 -1.48
CA ASP A 58 33.69 2.91 -2.25
C ASP A 58 32.42 2.09 -2.54
N THR A 59 31.26 2.75 -2.65
CA THR A 59 29.99 2.09 -3.01
C THR A 59 29.77 2.10 -4.53
N PRO A 60 29.23 1.01 -5.11
CA PRO A 60 28.81 0.99 -6.51
C PRO A 60 27.82 2.11 -6.85
N ALA A 61 27.76 2.47 -8.15
CA ALA A 61 26.74 3.37 -8.66
C ALA A 61 25.33 2.80 -8.45
N LYS A 62 24.31 3.64 -8.27
CA LYS A 62 22.91 3.21 -8.06
C LYS A 62 22.43 2.24 -9.14
N ILE A 63 22.78 2.48 -10.40
CA ILE A 63 22.43 1.60 -11.52
C ILE A 63 23.06 0.21 -11.40
N GLU A 64 24.26 0.12 -10.84
CA GLU A 64 24.94 -1.16 -10.61
C GLU A 64 24.23 -1.95 -9.49
N LEU A 65 23.82 -1.25 -8.42
CA LEU A 65 23.03 -1.86 -7.36
C LEU A 65 21.65 -2.34 -7.84
N ALA A 66 20.99 -1.55 -8.70
CA ALA A 66 19.76 -1.98 -9.34
C ALA A 66 19.97 -3.23 -10.21
N ARG A 67 21.05 -3.29 -11.00
CA ARG A 67 21.43 -4.50 -11.77
C ARG A 67 21.65 -5.72 -10.87
N GLN A 68 22.37 -5.56 -9.76
CA GLN A 68 22.62 -6.64 -8.79
C GLN A 68 21.32 -7.13 -8.16
N GLY A 69 20.44 -6.22 -7.73
CA GLY A 69 19.13 -6.56 -7.19
C GLY A 69 18.24 -7.31 -8.18
N VAL A 70 18.16 -6.84 -9.43
CA VAL A 70 17.39 -7.53 -10.47
C VAL A 70 17.99 -8.91 -10.76
N ALA A 71 19.31 -9.03 -10.88
CA ALA A 71 19.97 -10.32 -11.06
C ALA A 71 19.68 -11.29 -9.91
N LYS A 72 19.64 -10.78 -8.67
CA LYS A 72 19.28 -11.56 -7.50
C LYS A 72 17.85 -12.08 -7.57
N LEU A 73 16.89 -11.23 -7.95
CA LEU A 73 15.50 -11.62 -8.18
C LEU A 73 15.37 -12.75 -9.22
N LEU A 74 16.11 -12.70 -10.32
CA LEU A 74 16.09 -13.76 -11.34
C LEU A 74 16.41 -15.15 -10.76
N THR A 75 17.25 -15.22 -9.72
CA THR A 75 17.61 -16.50 -9.06
C THR A 75 16.49 -17.09 -8.19
N GLU A 76 15.43 -16.33 -7.93
CA GLU A 76 14.34 -16.67 -7.00
C GLU A 76 12.99 -16.92 -7.72
N MET A 77 12.99 -16.75 -9.04
CA MET A 77 11.84 -17.03 -9.90
C MET A 77 11.64 -18.54 -10.05
N HIS A 78 10.39 -18.97 -10.03
CA HIS A 78 9.94 -20.35 -10.24
C HIS A 78 9.42 -20.51 -11.67
N GLU A 79 9.35 -21.74 -12.18
CA GLU A 79 8.99 -22.03 -13.57
C GLU A 79 7.63 -21.42 -14.01
N ASP A 80 6.65 -21.40 -13.10
CA ASP A 80 5.29 -20.91 -13.38
C ASP A 80 5.14 -19.37 -13.27
N ASP A 81 6.19 -18.64 -12.88
CA ASP A 81 6.13 -17.19 -12.77
C ASP A 81 6.28 -16.50 -14.13
N GLN A 82 5.81 -15.27 -14.23
CA GLN A 82 6.05 -14.40 -15.37
C GLN A 82 6.85 -13.16 -14.96
N LEU A 83 7.81 -12.78 -15.80
CA LEU A 83 8.66 -11.62 -15.59
C LEU A 83 8.64 -10.71 -16.80
N SER A 84 8.56 -9.40 -16.57
CA SER A 84 8.95 -8.38 -17.52
C SER A 84 9.98 -7.42 -16.89
N ILE A 85 10.93 -6.95 -17.69
CA ILE A 85 11.93 -5.97 -17.28
C ILE A 85 11.82 -4.75 -18.20
N ILE A 86 11.58 -3.60 -17.59
CA ILE A 86 11.43 -2.33 -18.27
C ILE A 86 12.51 -1.38 -17.73
N ALA A 87 13.35 -0.88 -18.62
CA ALA A 87 14.23 0.24 -18.33
C ALA A 87 13.52 1.53 -18.73
N PHE A 88 13.69 2.63 -18.00
CA PHE A 88 13.14 3.90 -18.44
C PHE A 88 14.02 5.10 -18.11
N ASP A 89 14.08 6.02 -19.07
CA ASP A 89 14.58 7.37 -18.86
C ASP A 89 13.45 8.39 -19.16
N SER A 90 13.59 9.22 -20.18
CA SER A 90 12.47 9.97 -20.79
C SER A 90 11.50 9.07 -21.56
N THR A 91 11.95 7.89 -22.00
CA THR A 91 11.19 6.89 -22.75
C THR A 91 11.40 5.51 -22.13
N PRO A 92 10.34 4.73 -21.91
CA PRO A 92 10.48 3.35 -21.45
C PRO A 92 10.91 2.42 -22.61
N ASP A 93 11.76 1.46 -22.29
CA ASP A 93 12.17 0.36 -23.16
C ASP A 93 11.91 -0.98 -22.48
N VAL A 94 11.23 -1.88 -23.19
CA VAL A 94 10.90 -3.22 -22.69
C VAL A 94 12.05 -4.15 -23.06
N LEU A 95 12.97 -4.34 -22.11
CA LEU A 95 14.15 -5.19 -22.29
C LEU A 95 13.78 -6.67 -22.35
N VAL A 96 12.83 -7.06 -21.49
CA VAL A 96 12.27 -8.41 -21.44
C VAL A 96 10.75 -8.29 -21.45
N PRO A 97 10.06 -8.65 -22.55
CA PRO A 97 8.60 -8.75 -22.58
C PRO A 97 8.11 -9.76 -21.54
N MET A 98 6.86 -9.63 -21.06
CA MET A 98 6.29 -10.57 -20.09
C MET A 98 6.46 -12.02 -20.57
N THR A 99 7.31 -12.77 -19.88
CA THR A 99 7.72 -14.13 -20.29
C THR A 99 7.58 -15.07 -19.10
N GLU A 100 6.96 -16.23 -19.34
CA GLU A 100 6.92 -17.33 -18.38
C GLU A 100 8.32 -17.89 -18.15
N TRP A 101 8.74 -17.93 -16.90
CA TRP A 101 10.12 -18.20 -16.51
C TRP A 101 10.60 -19.59 -16.93
N GLY A 102 9.74 -20.61 -16.84
CA GLY A 102 10.06 -21.97 -17.29
C GLY A 102 10.35 -22.10 -18.79
N ASN A 103 9.91 -21.13 -19.59
CA ASN A 103 10.10 -21.09 -21.05
C ASN A 103 11.13 -20.03 -21.49
N ALA A 104 11.75 -19.31 -20.54
CA ALA A 104 12.64 -18.20 -20.81
C ALA A 104 14.07 -18.63 -21.15
N ASP A 105 14.77 -17.83 -21.95
CA ASP A 105 16.22 -17.95 -22.14
C ASP A 105 16.93 -17.20 -20.99
N HIS A 106 17.23 -17.93 -19.91
CA HIS A 106 17.77 -17.36 -18.67
C HIS A 106 19.12 -16.69 -18.89
N ASP A 107 20.00 -17.31 -19.68
CA ASP A 107 21.33 -16.77 -20.00
C ASP A 107 21.21 -15.47 -20.78
N GLN A 108 20.27 -15.39 -21.74
CA GLN A 108 20.01 -14.17 -22.51
C GLN A 108 19.45 -13.06 -21.61
N ILE A 109 18.51 -13.37 -20.71
CA ILE A 109 17.94 -12.40 -19.78
C ILE A 109 19.01 -11.87 -18.82
N GLU A 110 19.80 -12.77 -18.21
CA GLU A 110 20.88 -12.39 -17.30
C GLU A 110 21.93 -11.52 -18.01
N THR A 111 22.30 -11.86 -19.24
CA THR A 111 23.23 -11.07 -20.07
C THR A 111 22.63 -9.70 -20.42
N THR A 112 21.33 -9.62 -20.66
CA THR A 112 20.62 -8.36 -20.95
C THR A 112 20.64 -7.45 -19.72
N VAL A 113 20.49 -7.99 -18.52
CA VAL A 113 20.47 -7.21 -17.27
C VAL A 113 21.87 -6.83 -16.81
N THR A 114 22.81 -7.77 -16.77
CA THR A 114 24.12 -7.60 -16.10
C THR A 114 25.30 -7.48 -17.06
N GLY A 115 25.07 -7.69 -18.35
CA GLY A 115 26.10 -7.64 -19.36
C GLY A 115 26.91 -8.93 -19.46
N THR A 116 28.13 -8.82 -19.99
CA THR A 116 29.04 -9.98 -20.11
C THR A 116 30.37 -9.65 -19.44
N PRO A 117 30.78 -10.39 -18.39
CA PRO A 117 32.02 -10.14 -17.68
C PRO A 117 33.23 -10.07 -18.63
N GLY A 118 34.00 -8.98 -18.54
CA GLY A 118 35.21 -8.77 -19.36
C GLY A 118 34.98 -8.32 -20.80
N SER A 119 33.72 -8.13 -21.24
CA SER A 119 33.39 -7.62 -22.57
C SER A 119 33.36 -6.09 -22.68
N GLY A 120 33.28 -5.39 -21.53
CA GLY A 120 33.02 -3.95 -21.46
C GLY A 120 31.55 -3.56 -21.67
N TYR A 121 30.66 -4.54 -21.82
CA TYR A 121 29.21 -4.35 -21.80
C TYR A 121 28.67 -4.74 -20.42
N ASP A 122 28.05 -3.78 -19.74
CA ASP A 122 27.55 -3.90 -18.36
C ASP A 122 26.03 -4.14 -18.28
N GLY A 123 25.40 -4.48 -19.41
CA GLY A 123 23.97 -4.73 -19.54
C GLY A 123 23.22 -3.57 -20.19
N ALA A 124 21.91 -3.75 -20.39
CA ALA A 124 21.01 -2.78 -20.98
C ALA A 124 20.42 -1.80 -19.94
N LEU A 125 20.61 -2.07 -18.65
CA LEU A 125 20.35 -1.12 -17.57
C LEU A 125 21.53 -0.14 -17.48
N ASP A 126 21.57 0.82 -18.39
CA ASP A 126 22.63 1.82 -18.53
C ASP A 126 22.11 3.24 -18.29
N ALA A 127 22.83 4.00 -17.46
CA ALA A 127 22.35 5.27 -16.93
C ALA A 127 22.51 6.42 -17.93
N GLY A 128 21.40 7.04 -18.33
CA GLY A 128 21.34 8.20 -19.22
C GLY A 128 19.95 8.84 -19.30
N GLY A 129 19.87 10.05 -19.85
CA GLY A 129 18.59 10.69 -20.12
C GLY A 129 17.86 11.26 -18.89
N GLY A 130 16.55 11.48 -19.06
CA GLY A 130 15.65 12.07 -18.05
C GLY A 130 14.83 11.03 -17.28
N THR A 131 13.73 11.43 -16.65
CA THR A 131 12.87 10.54 -15.85
C THR A 131 11.41 10.69 -16.28
N ASN A 132 10.71 9.58 -16.50
CA ASN A 132 9.32 9.54 -16.94
C ASN A 132 8.57 8.32 -16.35
N ILE A 133 8.28 8.40 -15.06
CA ILE A 133 7.64 7.32 -14.29
C ILE A 133 6.27 6.99 -14.88
N LYS A 134 5.47 8.02 -15.20
CA LYS A 134 4.11 7.83 -15.76
C LYS A 134 4.09 6.87 -16.95
N ARG A 135 4.92 7.13 -17.97
CA ARG A 135 4.99 6.29 -19.18
C ARG A 135 5.58 4.91 -18.90
N ALA A 136 6.55 4.82 -17.99
CA ALA A 136 7.14 3.55 -17.60
C ALA A 136 6.11 2.62 -16.97
N ILE A 137 5.33 3.12 -16.01
CA ILE A 137 4.25 2.36 -15.37
C ILE A 137 3.15 2.01 -16.39
N GLN A 138 2.79 2.92 -17.31
CA GLN A 138 1.84 2.61 -18.39
C GLN A 138 2.34 1.48 -19.31
N THR A 139 3.65 1.45 -19.59
CA THR A 139 4.27 0.43 -20.44
C THR A 139 4.33 -0.91 -19.73
N ALA A 140 4.69 -0.91 -18.44
CA ALA A 140 4.66 -2.09 -17.58
C ALA A 140 3.26 -2.66 -17.45
N ALA A 141 2.24 -1.82 -17.25
CA ALA A 141 0.85 -2.24 -17.17
C ALA A 141 0.35 -2.96 -18.44
N GLN A 142 0.89 -2.59 -19.62
CA GLN A 142 0.57 -3.25 -20.89
C GLN A 142 1.21 -4.63 -21.05
N GLN A 143 2.18 -4.98 -20.20
CA GLN A 143 2.82 -6.29 -20.22
C GLN A 143 1.95 -7.37 -19.56
N PHE A 144 1.03 -6.98 -18.67
CA PHE A 144 0.08 -7.92 -18.09
C PHE A 144 -1.02 -8.30 -19.08
N THR A 145 -1.32 -9.59 -19.14
CA THR A 145 -2.42 -10.14 -19.93
C THR A 145 -3.62 -10.44 -19.04
N ALA A 146 -4.73 -10.84 -19.65
CA ALA A 146 -5.91 -11.28 -18.92
C ALA A 146 -5.58 -12.50 -18.05
N ASP A 147 -6.25 -12.60 -16.90
CA ASP A 147 -6.00 -13.69 -15.96
C ASP A 147 -6.37 -15.04 -16.57
N GLY A 148 -5.50 -16.03 -16.31
CA GLY A 148 -5.82 -17.43 -16.51
C GLY A 148 -6.51 -18.02 -15.28
N ASP A 149 -6.62 -19.35 -15.23
CA ASP A 149 -7.16 -20.02 -14.05
C ASP A 149 -6.23 -19.90 -12.82
N GLY A 150 -6.83 -19.73 -11.64
CA GLY A 150 -6.15 -19.67 -10.33
C GLY A 150 -5.95 -18.25 -9.79
N VAL A 151 -5.29 -18.12 -8.64
CA VAL A 151 -4.88 -16.80 -8.13
C VAL A 151 -3.65 -16.32 -8.90
N VAL A 152 -3.75 -15.12 -9.47
CA VAL A 152 -2.66 -14.43 -10.16
C VAL A 152 -2.38 -13.12 -9.42
N SER A 153 -1.14 -12.92 -8.98
CA SER A 153 -0.67 -11.64 -8.45
C SER A 153 0.01 -10.85 -9.58
N LYS A 154 -0.44 -9.63 -9.85
CA LYS A 154 0.18 -8.73 -10.84
C LYS A 154 0.85 -7.57 -10.11
N ASP A 155 2.18 -7.57 -10.14
CA ASP A 155 2.98 -6.62 -9.38
C ASP A 155 3.88 -5.81 -10.30
N ILE A 156 3.76 -4.49 -10.24
CA ILE A 156 4.77 -3.58 -10.77
C ILE A 156 5.70 -3.21 -9.62
N VAL A 157 6.99 -3.50 -9.78
CA VAL A 157 8.02 -3.14 -8.81
C VAL A 157 8.91 -2.06 -9.41
N LEU A 158 8.71 -0.81 -8.98
CA LEU A 158 9.41 0.37 -9.45
C LEU A 158 10.66 0.62 -8.60
N LEU A 159 11.80 0.84 -9.25
CA LEU A 159 13.03 1.36 -8.64
C LEU A 159 13.36 2.70 -9.28
N SER A 160 13.42 3.79 -8.50
CA SER A 160 13.72 5.12 -9.05
C SER A 160 14.49 6.00 -8.08
N ASP A 161 15.43 6.78 -8.62
CA ASP A 161 16.13 7.85 -7.90
C ASP A 161 15.74 9.26 -8.39
N GLY A 162 14.75 9.33 -9.28
CA GLY A 162 14.46 10.48 -10.11
C GLY A 162 13.27 11.33 -9.65
N MET A 163 13.25 12.57 -10.14
CA MET A 163 12.18 13.54 -9.88
C MET A 163 11.25 13.65 -11.08
N ASP A 164 10.17 12.87 -11.11
CA ASP A 164 9.04 13.15 -11.99
C ASP A 164 8.21 14.30 -11.38
N ARG A 165 7.99 15.38 -12.12
CA ARG A 165 7.37 16.63 -11.62
C ARG A 165 6.01 16.90 -12.27
N ARG A 166 5.37 15.86 -12.80
CA ARG A 166 3.99 15.97 -13.28
C ARG A 166 3.03 16.18 -12.11
N ASP A 167 1.82 16.54 -12.49
CA ASP A 167 0.71 16.66 -11.57
C ASP A 167 0.44 15.32 -10.86
N LEU A 168 0.21 15.36 -9.56
CA LEU A 168 -0.07 14.17 -8.74
C LEU A 168 -1.38 13.51 -9.14
N ASP A 169 -2.36 14.29 -9.60
CA ASP A 169 -3.63 13.77 -10.11
C ASP A 169 -3.44 12.83 -11.31
N GLU A 170 -2.40 13.04 -12.13
CA GLU A 170 -2.08 12.13 -13.22
C GLU A 170 -1.61 10.76 -12.72
N PHE A 171 -0.98 10.71 -11.55
CA PHE A 171 -0.51 9.47 -10.91
C PHE A 171 -1.63 8.79 -10.12
N ARG A 172 -2.47 9.56 -9.40
CA ARG A 172 -3.66 9.03 -8.71
C ARG A 172 -4.63 8.37 -9.70
N GLN A 173 -4.98 9.07 -10.79
CA GLN A 173 -5.82 8.48 -11.85
C GLN A 173 -5.20 7.22 -12.48
N GLN A 174 -3.88 7.22 -12.61
CA GLN A 174 -3.17 6.06 -13.11
C GLN A 174 -3.22 4.89 -12.11
N ALA A 175 -3.10 5.16 -10.81
CA ALA A 175 -3.25 4.18 -9.74
C ALA A 175 -4.65 3.55 -9.76
N ASP A 176 -5.73 4.37 -9.81
CA ASP A 176 -7.11 3.88 -9.92
C ASP A 176 -7.30 2.94 -11.13
N THR A 177 -6.65 3.27 -12.26
CA THR A 177 -6.71 2.46 -13.48
C THR A 177 -5.96 1.13 -13.35
N LEU A 178 -4.92 1.06 -12.51
CA LEU A 178 -4.17 -0.16 -12.23
C LEU A 178 -4.90 -1.03 -11.21
N ASP A 179 -5.45 -0.41 -10.18
CA ASP A 179 -6.23 -1.05 -9.13
C ASP A 179 -7.48 -1.74 -9.70
N SER A 180 -8.23 -1.06 -10.56
CA SER A 180 -9.36 -1.66 -11.29
C SER A 180 -9.00 -2.86 -12.21
N LYS A 181 -7.70 -3.12 -12.42
CA LYS A 181 -7.17 -4.28 -13.16
C LYS A 181 -6.48 -5.31 -12.25
N GLY A 182 -6.54 -5.12 -10.94
CA GLY A 182 -5.86 -5.93 -9.93
C GLY A 182 -4.33 -5.87 -10.05
N ILE A 183 -3.78 -4.70 -10.44
CA ILE A 183 -2.33 -4.49 -10.56
C ILE A 183 -1.84 -3.65 -9.37
N THR A 184 -1.02 -4.25 -8.52
CA THR A 184 -0.39 -3.57 -7.38
C THR A 184 0.91 -2.90 -7.80
N VAL A 185 1.16 -1.66 -7.36
CA VAL A 185 2.44 -0.96 -7.58
C VAL A 185 3.19 -0.84 -6.26
N SER A 186 4.40 -1.38 -6.19
CA SER A 186 5.35 -1.14 -5.10
C SER A 186 6.54 -0.33 -5.60
N ALA A 187 7.04 0.61 -4.81
CA ALA A 187 8.08 1.54 -5.24
C ALA A 187 9.23 1.68 -4.25
N GLY A 188 10.45 1.44 -4.73
CA GLY A 188 11.70 1.67 -4.02
C GLY A 188 12.36 2.97 -4.48
N GLY A 189 12.41 3.97 -3.60
CA GLY A 189 13.10 5.23 -3.82
C GLY A 189 14.58 5.13 -3.45
N ILE A 190 15.48 5.31 -4.43
CA ILE A 190 16.93 5.08 -4.23
C ILE A 190 17.65 6.38 -3.85
N GLY A 191 18.28 6.38 -2.66
CA GLY A 191 18.93 7.57 -2.11
C GLY A 191 17.92 8.68 -1.77
N ARG A 192 18.33 9.95 -1.78
CA ARG A 192 17.53 11.05 -1.19
C ARG A 192 16.97 12.07 -2.18
N SER A 193 16.85 11.71 -3.45
CA SER A 193 16.53 12.69 -4.51
C SER A 193 15.44 12.25 -5.47
N TYR A 194 14.58 11.33 -5.02
CA TYR A 194 13.36 10.94 -5.72
C TYR A 194 12.15 11.75 -5.24
N ASN A 195 11.07 11.76 -6.03
CA ASN A 195 9.82 12.40 -5.65
C ASN A 195 8.94 11.43 -4.83
N GLU A 196 8.95 11.56 -3.51
CA GLU A 196 8.15 10.70 -2.61
C GLU A 196 6.66 10.77 -2.90
N ASP A 197 6.17 11.97 -3.18
CA ASP A 197 4.73 12.23 -3.39
C ASP A 197 4.23 11.46 -4.61
N VAL A 198 5.05 11.34 -5.66
CA VAL A 198 4.73 10.53 -6.84
C VAL A 198 4.73 9.03 -6.51
N LEU A 199 5.67 8.56 -5.69
CA LEU A 199 5.72 7.15 -5.29
C LEU A 199 4.51 6.80 -4.41
N LEU A 200 4.14 7.67 -3.46
CA LEU A 200 2.98 7.50 -2.60
C LEU A 200 1.67 7.58 -3.38
N ALA A 201 1.53 8.54 -4.31
CA ALA A 201 0.34 8.64 -5.15
C ALA A 201 0.07 7.36 -5.98
N LEU A 202 1.13 6.70 -6.45
CA LEU A 202 1.02 5.42 -7.17
C LEU A 202 0.74 4.23 -6.24
N THR A 203 1.49 4.14 -5.14
CA THR A 203 1.44 2.97 -4.25
C THR A 203 0.15 2.95 -3.42
N ASN A 204 -0.27 4.09 -2.86
CA ASN A 204 -1.53 4.19 -2.10
C ASN A 204 -2.73 3.79 -2.95
N GLY A 205 -2.87 4.35 -4.15
CA GLY A 205 -4.03 4.08 -5.01
C GLY A 205 -4.05 2.69 -5.66
N THR A 206 -3.11 1.80 -5.35
CA THR A 206 -3.11 0.39 -5.81
C THR A 206 -2.99 -0.60 -4.66
N GLY A 207 -3.10 -0.13 -3.41
CA GLY A 207 -2.87 -0.93 -2.20
C GLY A 207 -1.44 -1.45 -2.06
N GLY A 208 -0.48 -0.88 -2.78
CA GLY A 208 0.94 -1.22 -2.68
C GLY A 208 1.67 -0.42 -1.60
N SER A 209 3.00 -0.48 -1.61
CA SER A 209 3.81 0.24 -0.63
C SER A 209 5.05 0.89 -1.24
N ALA A 210 5.47 2.00 -0.64
CA ALA A 210 6.71 2.68 -0.96
C ALA A 210 7.79 2.39 0.09
N GLU A 211 9.06 2.37 -0.30
CA GLU A 211 10.20 2.19 0.61
C GLU A 211 11.37 3.08 0.22
N HIS A 212 12.06 3.61 1.23
CA HIS A 212 13.29 4.37 1.07
C HIS A 212 14.49 3.42 1.11
N LEU A 213 15.30 3.41 0.05
CA LEU A 213 16.44 2.51 -0.12
C LEU A 213 17.75 3.30 -0.04
N GLU A 214 18.49 3.18 1.07
CA GLU A 214 19.73 3.92 1.32
C GLU A 214 20.99 3.08 1.16
N ALA A 215 20.92 1.78 1.44
CA ALA A 215 22.05 0.88 1.36
C ALA A 215 21.91 -0.08 0.17
N PRO A 216 23.04 -0.57 -0.39
CA PRO A 216 23.04 -1.62 -1.42
C PRO A 216 22.11 -2.81 -1.13
N ARG A 217 22.11 -3.28 0.12
CA ARG A 217 21.31 -4.44 0.55
C ARG A 217 19.81 -4.15 0.57
N ASP A 218 19.41 -2.89 0.65
CA ASP A 218 18.01 -2.51 0.72
C ASP A 218 17.31 -2.81 -0.61
N ILE A 219 17.99 -2.60 -1.75
CA ILE A 219 17.43 -2.90 -3.07
C ILE A 219 17.21 -4.41 -3.25
N GLU A 220 18.20 -5.23 -2.87
CA GLU A 220 18.07 -6.70 -2.91
C GLU A 220 16.94 -7.19 -2.01
N SER A 221 16.86 -6.65 -0.78
CA SER A 221 15.85 -7.04 0.20
C SER A 221 14.46 -6.62 -0.26
N PHE A 222 14.31 -5.40 -0.77
CA PHE A 222 13.06 -4.90 -1.33
C PHE A 222 12.56 -5.76 -2.49
N LEU A 223 13.40 -6.09 -3.47
CA LEU A 223 12.99 -6.96 -4.58
C LEU A 223 12.64 -8.38 -4.13
N HIS A 224 13.42 -8.94 -3.19
CA HIS A 224 13.14 -10.23 -2.57
C HIS A 224 11.77 -10.22 -1.88
N ASP A 225 11.53 -9.24 -1.01
CA ASP A 225 10.31 -9.10 -0.24
C ASP A 225 9.11 -8.96 -1.17
N LYS A 226 9.20 -8.14 -2.24
CA LYS A 226 8.09 -8.02 -3.21
C LYS A 226 7.84 -9.29 -4.02
N ALA A 227 8.87 -10.07 -4.32
CA ALA A 227 8.69 -11.38 -4.94
C ALA A 227 8.08 -12.41 -3.98
N GLN A 228 8.37 -12.34 -2.68
CA GLN A 228 7.72 -13.15 -1.66
C GLN A 228 6.27 -12.69 -1.43
N ASP A 229 5.98 -11.40 -1.33
CA ASP A 229 4.62 -10.85 -1.19
C ASP A 229 3.71 -11.31 -2.35
N ALA A 230 4.20 -11.23 -3.59
CA ALA A 230 3.51 -11.76 -4.76
C ALA A 230 3.27 -13.27 -4.66
N ARG A 231 4.23 -14.01 -4.10
CA ARG A 231 4.11 -15.47 -3.88
C ARG A 231 3.09 -15.79 -2.82
N ASP A 232 3.01 -14.99 -1.77
CA ASP A 232 2.23 -15.23 -0.56
C ASP A 232 0.85 -14.56 -0.61
N THR A 233 0.54 -13.91 -1.73
CA THR A 233 -0.79 -13.37 -2.05
C THR A 233 -1.87 -14.44 -1.91
N VAL A 234 -2.83 -14.18 -1.02
CA VAL A 234 -4.05 -14.97 -0.78
C VAL A 234 -5.18 -14.49 -1.69
N ALA A 235 -5.34 -13.17 -1.83
CA ALA A 235 -6.36 -12.54 -2.66
C ALA A 235 -5.79 -11.25 -3.30
N PRO A 236 -5.74 -11.15 -4.64
CA PRO A 236 -5.12 -10.03 -5.35
C PRO A 236 -5.95 -8.75 -5.29
N ASN A 237 -7.29 -8.82 -5.33
CA ASN A 237 -8.16 -7.65 -5.36
C ASN A 237 -9.35 -7.75 -4.36
N PRO A 238 -9.04 -7.92 -3.07
CA PRO A 238 -10.06 -8.13 -2.04
C PRO A 238 -10.91 -6.88 -1.77
N GLN A 239 -12.14 -7.10 -1.32
CA GLN A 239 -13.04 -6.08 -0.80
C GLN A 239 -13.55 -6.47 0.59
N LEU A 240 -13.74 -5.48 1.46
CA LEU A 240 -14.50 -5.62 2.69
C LEU A 240 -15.93 -5.10 2.46
N ARG A 241 -16.87 -6.04 2.43
CA ARG A 241 -18.29 -5.74 2.31
C ARG A 241 -18.99 -5.83 3.66
N PHE A 242 -19.83 -4.84 3.95
CA PHE A 242 -20.67 -4.76 5.13
C PHE A 242 -22.13 -4.96 4.73
N GLU A 243 -22.85 -5.83 5.42
CA GLU A 243 -24.31 -5.92 5.36
C GLU A 243 -24.91 -5.48 6.69
N PHE A 244 -25.46 -4.27 6.73
CA PHE A 244 -26.01 -3.69 7.95
C PHE A 244 -27.45 -4.16 8.24
N ALA A 245 -27.73 -4.38 9.52
CA ALA A 245 -29.08 -4.56 10.02
C ALA A 245 -29.86 -3.23 10.05
N ASP A 246 -31.19 -3.32 10.11
CA ASP A 246 -32.08 -2.17 10.11
C ASP A 246 -31.73 -1.12 11.19
N GLY A 247 -31.42 0.08 10.70
CA GLY A 247 -31.07 1.24 11.51
C GLY A 247 -29.58 1.46 11.69
N PHE A 248 -28.71 0.66 11.06
CA PHE A 248 -27.27 0.88 11.02
C PHE A 248 -26.80 1.21 9.61
N ARG A 249 -25.73 1.99 9.50
CA ARG A 249 -25.04 2.31 8.24
C ARG A 249 -23.70 2.97 8.50
N ILE A 250 -22.83 2.98 7.51
CA ILE A 250 -21.66 3.87 7.49
C ILE A 250 -22.14 5.33 7.51
N ALA A 251 -21.40 6.17 8.23
CA ALA A 251 -21.64 7.60 8.26
C ALA A 251 -21.42 8.22 6.87
N PRO A 252 -22.39 8.97 6.33
CA PRO A 252 -22.28 9.52 4.98
C PRO A 252 -21.06 10.44 4.80
N GLY A 253 -20.28 10.20 3.75
CA GLY A 253 -19.10 11.01 3.41
C GLY A 253 -17.85 10.71 4.24
N GLU A 254 -17.89 9.71 5.12
CA GLU A 254 -16.73 9.30 5.92
C GLU A 254 -15.99 8.16 5.21
N PRO A 255 -14.67 8.29 4.96
CA PRO A 255 -13.88 7.21 4.39
C PRO A 255 -13.54 6.15 5.45
N ALA A 256 -13.05 5.01 4.96
CA ALA A 256 -12.31 4.06 5.76
C ALA A 256 -10.86 4.56 5.90
N TYR A 257 -10.32 4.56 7.12
CA TYR A 257 -8.91 4.84 7.34
C TYR A 257 -8.18 3.55 7.65
N LEU A 258 -7.23 3.19 6.78
CA LEU A 258 -6.32 2.07 6.97
C LEU A 258 -5.11 2.57 7.76
N THR A 259 -4.65 1.78 8.73
CA THR A 259 -3.51 2.10 9.60
C THR A 259 -2.38 1.06 9.48
N GLU A 260 -2.67 -0.11 8.90
CA GLU A 260 -1.70 -1.16 8.61
C GLU A 260 -2.01 -1.80 7.26
N PRO A 261 -0.97 -2.13 6.46
CA PRO A 261 0.47 -1.92 6.73
C PRO A 261 0.94 -0.47 6.52
N GLN A 262 0.17 0.32 5.77
CA GLN A 262 0.46 1.71 5.42
C GLN A 262 -0.81 2.56 5.63
N ALA A 263 -0.64 3.77 6.14
CA ALA A 263 -1.74 4.71 6.34
C ALA A 263 -2.26 5.22 4.99
N THR A 264 -3.53 4.95 4.72
CA THR A 264 -4.27 5.44 3.55
C THR A 264 -5.73 5.64 3.93
N SER A 265 -6.48 6.32 3.06
CA SER A 265 -7.92 6.45 3.15
C SER A 265 -8.58 5.86 1.92
N GLU A 266 -9.57 5.00 2.13
CA GLU A 266 -10.35 4.39 1.05
C GLU A 266 -11.79 4.93 1.05
N PRO A 267 -12.34 5.29 -0.11
CA PRO A 267 -13.73 5.68 -0.21
C PRO A 267 -14.65 4.51 0.15
N VAL A 268 -15.75 4.80 0.85
CA VAL A 268 -16.76 3.80 1.17
C VAL A 268 -17.92 3.90 0.18
N SER A 269 -18.05 2.90 -0.69
CA SER A 269 -19.20 2.78 -1.58
C SER A 269 -20.40 2.26 -0.80
N THR A 270 -21.55 2.94 -0.89
CA THR A 270 -22.76 2.54 -0.13
C THR A 270 -23.97 2.35 -1.06
N ASP A 271 -24.72 1.27 -0.86
CA ASP A 271 -25.98 0.99 -1.52
C ASP A 271 -26.98 0.40 -0.51
N GLY A 272 -27.94 1.23 -0.07
CA GLY A 272 -28.96 0.82 0.90
C GLY A 272 -28.35 0.39 2.23
N SER A 273 -28.47 -0.91 2.54
CA SER A 273 -27.92 -1.55 3.74
C SER A 273 -26.50 -2.11 3.53
N THR A 274 -25.95 -2.00 2.34
CA THR A 274 -24.62 -2.52 2.02
C THR A 274 -23.59 -1.39 1.91
N ALA A 275 -22.40 -1.64 2.41
CA ALA A 275 -21.23 -0.80 2.17
C ALA A 275 -20.06 -1.66 1.69
N VAL A 276 -19.16 -1.09 0.88
CA VAL A 276 -17.98 -1.76 0.35
C VAL A 276 -16.77 -0.83 0.47
N VAL A 277 -15.65 -1.40 0.89
CA VAL A 277 -14.33 -0.79 0.96
C VAL A 277 -13.38 -1.68 0.20
N ASP A 278 -12.70 -1.15 -0.81
CA ASP A 278 -11.62 -1.86 -1.49
C ASP A 278 -10.45 -2.03 -0.52
N LEU A 279 -9.83 -3.20 -0.50
CA LEU A 279 -8.73 -3.52 0.38
C LEU A 279 -7.44 -3.68 -0.43
N PRO A 280 -6.28 -3.31 0.14
CA PRO A 280 -5.00 -3.79 -0.35
C PRO A 280 -5.00 -5.30 -0.51
N LYS A 281 -4.18 -5.78 -1.46
CA LYS A 281 -3.90 -7.19 -1.67
C LYS A 281 -3.67 -7.94 -0.35
N LEU A 282 -4.33 -9.07 -0.14
CA LEU A 282 -4.12 -9.89 1.06
C LEU A 282 -2.87 -10.75 0.87
N THR A 283 -1.84 -10.52 1.68
CA THR A 283 -0.62 -11.32 1.72
C THR A 283 -0.61 -12.18 2.99
N ALA A 284 -0.29 -13.47 2.89
CA ALA A 284 -0.23 -14.37 4.04
C ALA A 284 0.75 -13.84 5.11
N GLY A 285 0.28 -13.72 6.36
CA GLY A 285 1.08 -13.19 7.46
C GLY A 285 1.09 -11.66 7.60
N GLU A 286 0.53 -10.93 6.64
CA GLU A 286 0.38 -9.47 6.70
C GLU A 286 -1.07 -9.10 7.00
N ARG A 287 -1.31 -8.48 8.17
CA ARG A 287 -2.65 -8.04 8.55
C ARG A 287 -2.97 -6.67 7.97
N ILE A 288 -4.23 -6.47 7.61
CA ILE A 288 -4.79 -5.16 7.27
C ILE A 288 -5.62 -4.67 8.46
N ARG A 289 -5.43 -3.42 8.85
CA ARG A 289 -6.22 -2.80 9.92
C ARG A 289 -6.85 -1.53 9.42
N LEU A 290 -8.18 -1.43 9.57
CA LEU A 290 -8.96 -0.28 9.13
C LEU A 290 -10.01 0.12 10.15
N THR A 291 -10.43 1.38 10.06
CA THR A 291 -11.51 1.93 10.87
C THR A 291 -12.56 2.61 10.00
N VAL A 292 -13.82 2.38 10.33
CA VAL A 292 -14.97 3.06 9.72
C VAL A 292 -15.89 3.64 10.79
N GLU A 293 -16.59 4.69 10.42
CA GLU A 293 -17.55 5.37 11.28
C GLU A 293 -18.97 4.83 11.02
N VAL A 294 -19.61 4.27 12.05
CA VAL A 294 -20.95 3.67 11.95
C VAL A 294 -21.96 4.52 12.72
N LEU A 295 -23.09 4.79 12.06
CA LEU A 295 -24.27 5.40 12.66
C LEU A 295 -25.25 4.31 13.09
N GLY A 296 -25.78 4.45 14.31
CA GLY A 296 -26.91 3.65 14.79
C GLY A 296 -28.15 4.51 15.06
N GLY A 297 -29.30 4.02 14.63
CA GLY A 297 -30.61 4.62 14.89
C GLY A 297 -31.17 4.29 16.27
N HIS A 298 -32.42 4.72 16.49
CA HIS A 298 -33.11 4.57 17.77
C HIS A 298 -33.32 3.10 18.18
N LYS A 299 -32.71 2.70 19.29
CA LYS A 299 -32.96 1.41 19.97
C LYS A 299 -33.03 1.59 21.50
N SER A 300 -33.55 0.58 22.19
CA SER A 300 -33.63 0.55 23.66
C SER A 300 -32.28 0.16 24.28
N THR A 301 -31.90 0.83 25.36
CA THR A 301 -30.70 0.54 26.16
C THR A 301 -30.84 -0.74 26.98
N GLY A 302 -29.70 -1.31 27.38
CA GLY A 302 -29.60 -2.59 28.09
C GLY A 302 -29.67 -3.83 27.20
N MET A 303 -29.75 -3.66 25.88
CA MET A 303 -29.91 -4.73 24.90
C MET A 303 -28.71 -4.78 23.93
N ILE A 304 -28.50 -5.95 23.33
CA ILE A 304 -27.54 -6.18 22.24
C ILE A 304 -28.36 -6.38 20.96
N TYR A 305 -27.92 -5.76 19.86
CA TYR A 305 -28.53 -5.89 18.54
C TYR A 305 -27.47 -6.32 17.52
N PRO A 306 -27.84 -7.12 16.50
CA PRO A 306 -26.99 -7.30 15.33
C PRO A 306 -26.79 -5.93 14.67
N MET A 307 -25.53 -5.58 14.39
CA MET A 307 -25.17 -4.34 13.71
C MET A 307 -24.92 -4.60 12.22
N ALA A 308 -24.01 -5.53 11.92
CA ALA A 308 -23.63 -5.87 10.56
C ALA A 308 -23.05 -7.28 10.45
N GLU A 309 -23.11 -7.87 9.26
CA GLU A 309 -22.23 -8.98 8.87
C GLU A 309 -21.15 -8.43 7.93
N LEU A 310 -19.90 -8.75 8.22
CA LEU A 310 -18.74 -8.33 7.44
C LEU A 310 -18.28 -9.51 6.60
N PHE A 311 -17.94 -9.26 5.35
CA PHE A 311 -17.42 -10.24 4.40
C PHE A 311 -16.12 -9.73 3.81
N VAL A 312 -15.05 -10.51 3.89
CA VAL A 312 -13.87 -10.31 3.05
C VAL A 312 -14.06 -11.21 1.83
N GLU A 313 -14.08 -10.62 0.65
CA GLU A 313 -14.34 -11.32 -0.60
C GLU A 313 -13.42 -10.84 -1.72
N ASP A 314 -13.19 -11.72 -2.68
CA ASP A 314 -12.52 -11.45 -3.95
C ASP A 314 -13.40 -12.08 -5.03
N ASP A 315 -12.93 -13.10 -5.77
CA ASP A 315 -13.81 -13.92 -6.63
C ASP A 315 -14.87 -14.73 -5.85
N ALA A 316 -14.65 -14.92 -4.56
CA ALA A 316 -15.55 -15.60 -3.62
C ALA A 316 -15.40 -15.04 -2.21
N VAL A 317 -16.37 -15.33 -1.34
CA VAL A 317 -16.27 -15.00 0.09
C VAL A 317 -15.16 -15.83 0.73
N LEU A 318 -14.16 -15.14 1.29
CA LEU A 318 -12.98 -15.73 1.94
C LEU A 318 -13.18 -15.89 3.45
N ALA A 319 -13.88 -14.94 4.06
CA ALA A 319 -14.23 -14.94 5.48
C ALA A 319 -15.48 -14.10 5.73
N SER A 320 -16.20 -14.40 6.81
CA SER A 320 -17.20 -13.50 7.36
C SER A 320 -17.19 -13.47 8.88
N THR A 321 -17.67 -12.37 9.46
CA THR A 321 -17.87 -12.24 10.90
C THR A 321 -19.09 -11.38 11.20
N ALA A 322 -19.82 -11.70 12.26
CA ALA A 322 -20.97 -10.92 12.71
C ALA A 322 -20.53 -9.91 13.77
N VAL A 323 -20.96 -8.67 13.61
CA VAL A 323 -20.75 -7.59 14.58
C VAL A 323 -22.07 -7.28 15.27
N GLU A 324 -22.04 -7.31 16.59
CA GLU A 324 -23.15 -6.91 17.45
C GLU A 324 -22.81 -5.63 18.21
N VAL A 325 -23.84 -4.86 18.56
CA VAL A 325 -23.68 -3.62 19.32
C VAL A 325 -24.62 -3.59 20.51
N ARG A 326 -24.06 -3.21 21.65
CA ARG A 326 -24.83 -2.93 22.87
C ARG A 326 -25.32 -1.48 22.84
N TYR A 327 -26.51 -1.25 23.36
CA TYR A 327 -27.00 0.11 23.67
C TYR A 327 -26.96 0.38 25.16
N GLU A 328 -26.41 1.51 25.58
CA GLU A 328 -26.23 1.91 26.98
C GLU A 328 -26.67 3.37 27.22
N ASP A 329 -27.04 3.71 28.45
CA ASP A 329 -27.46 5.09 28.75
C ASP A 329 -26.28 6.07 28.78
N ASP A 330 -25.10 5.60 29.23
CA ASP A 330 -23.85 6.37 29.31
C ASP A 330 -22.67 5.48 28.90
N PRO A 331 -22.47 5.26 27.59
CA PRO A 331 -21.46 4.34 27.10
C PRO A 331 -20.04 4.86 27.37
N THR A 332 -19.16 3.98 27.82
CA THR A 332 -17.74 4.30 27.98
C THR A 332 -16.99 4.12 26.66
N LYS A 333 -16.17 5.10 26.30
CA LYS A 333 -15.34 5.06 25.10
C LYS A 333 -14.05 4.27 25.31
N ARG A 334 -13.75 3.39 24.36
CA ARG A 334 -12.45 2.82 24.06
C ARG A 334 -11.63 3.85 23.28
N LEU A 335 -10.86 4.64 24.02
CA LEU A 335 -10.07 5.74 23.47
C LEU A 335 -8.95 5.26 22.54
N ASP A 336 -8.48 4.03 22.70
CA ASP A 336 -7.51 3.36 21.81
C ASP A 336 -8.00 3.35 20.35
N ILE A 337 -9.24 2.89 20.11
CA ILE A 337 -9.82 2.81 18.75
C ILE A 337 -10.08 4.21 18.17
N GLU A 338 -10.59 5.14 18.98
CA GLU A 338 -10.86 6.51 18.54
C GLU A 338 -9.56 7.26 18.18
N LYS A 339 -8.51 7.07 18.97
CA LYS A 339 -7.18 7.64 18.70
C LYS A 339 -6.55 7.04 17.47
N GLU A 340 -6.70 5.74 17.26
CA GLU A 340 -6.22 5.09 16.06
C GLU A 340 -6.89 5.66 14.80
N ARG A 341 -8.23 5.75 14.77
CA ARG A 341 -8.95 6.36 13.64
C ARG A 341 -8.45 7.77 13.35
N LEU A 342 -8.37 8.61 14.38
CA LEU A 342 -7.89 9.98 14.23
C LEU A 342 -6.42 10.05 13.80
N SER A 343 -5.59 9.11 14.28
CA SER A 343 -4.20 9.01 13.87
C SER A 343 -4.08 8.67 12.39
N GLY A 344 -4.84 7.70 11.89
CA GLY A 344 -4.89 7.34 10.47
C GLY A 344 -5.35 8.50 9.59
N ASP A 345 -6.42 9.18 10.00
CA ASP A 345 -6.95 10.37 9.34
C ASP A 345 -5.90 11.49 9.23
N ILE A 346 -5.35 11.97 10.35
CA ILE A 346 -4.36 13.06 10.34
C ILE A 346 -3.05 12.62 9.66
N THR A 347 -2.68 11.33 9.73
CA THR A 347 -1.48 10.83 9.02
C THR A 347 -1.69 10.86 7.51
N THR A 348 -2.90 10.55 7.02
CA THR A 348 -3.25 10.67 5.60
C THR A 348 -3.10 12.12 5.12
N ASP A 349 -3.57 13.09 5.92
CA ASP A 349 -3.34 14.52 5.64
C ASP A 349 -1.85 14.90 5.64
N ILE A 350 -1.05 14.37 6.57
CA ILE A 350 0.39 14.69 6.65
C ILE A 350 1.14 14.25 5.40
N ILE A 351 0.77 13.10 4.82
CA ILE A 351 1.46 12.54 3.65
C ILE A 351 0.88 13.04 2.33
N ASP A 352 -0.21 13.82 2.35
CA ASP A 352 -0.80 14.45 1.17
C ASP A 352 -0.23 15.89 1.00
N PRO A 353 0.63 16.12 -0.02
CA PRO A 353 1.24 17.44 -0.23
C PRO A 353 0.23 18.53 -0.64
N GLU A 354 -1.01 18.18 -0.98
CA GLU A 354 -2.06 19.15 -1.32
C GLU A 354 -2.80 19.69 -0.08
N VAL A 355 -2.66 19.04 1.08
CA VAL A 355 -3.25 19.50 2.33
C VAL A 355 -2.36 20.58 2.95
N GLU A 356 -2.93 21.76 3.19
CA GLU A 356 -2.17 22.86 3.79
C GLU A 356 -1.74 22.52 5.23
N LYS A 357 -0.45 22.66 5.52
CA LYS A 357 0.14 22.47 6.86
C LYS A 357 -0.66 23.14 7.99
N ALA A 358 -1.10 24.38 7.80
CA ALA A 358 -1.83 25.13 8.82
C ALA A 358 -3.16 24.45 9.20
N THR A 359 -3.78 23.74 8.25
CA THR A 359 -4.96 22.91 8.50
C THR A 359 -4.60 21.75 9.41
N ILE A 360 -3.52 21.02 9.11
CA ILE A 360 -3.03 19.88 9.90
C ILE A 360 -2.67 20.33 11.33
N GLU A 361 -1.91 21.41 11.48
CA GLU A 361 -1.55 22.00 12.78
C GLU A 361 -2.80 22.37 13.58
N SER A 362 -3.78 23.03 12.96
CA SER A 362 -5.03 23.38 13.61
C SER A 362 -5.82 22.14 14.07
N ARG A 363 -5.80 21.05 13.30
CA ARG A 363 -6.44 19.78 13.68
C ARG A 363 -5.75 19.17 14.90
N ILE A 364 -4.42 19.14 14.92
CA ILE A 364 -3.64 18.62 16.05
C ILE A 364 -3.83 19.49 17.31
N ASP A 365 -3.85 20.82 17.17
CA ASP A 365 -4.08 21.74 18.29
C ASP A 365 -5.48 21.58 18.89
N SER A 366 -6.48 21.26 18.07
CA SER A 366 -7.86 21.09 18.52
C SER A 366 -8.01 19.94 19.53
N ILE A 367 -7.20 18.88 19.41
CA ILE A 367 -7.25 17.72 20.30
C ILE A 367 -6.30 17.83 21.50
N GLU A 368 -5.26 18.66 21.43
CA GLU A 368 -4.27 18.75 22.51
C GLU A 368 -4.85 19.25 23.85
N HIS A 369 -5.92 20.04 23.78
CA HIS A 369 -6.56 20.65 24.95
C HIS A 369 -7.16 19.60 25.92
N ASP A 370 -7.44 18.39 25.44
CA ASP A 370 -7.90 17.28 26.25
C ASP A 370 -6.70 16.41 26.70
N ARG A 371 -6.56 16.22 28.02
CA ARG A 371 -5.48 15.42 28.61
C ARG A 371 -5.43 14.00 28.05
N SER A 372 -6.58 13.42 27.68
CA SER A 372 -6.66 12.08 27.12
C SER A 372 -6.00 11.95 25.75
N TRP A 373 -5.86 13.07 25.02
CA TRP A 373 -5.39 13.14 23.63
C TRP A 373 -4.00 13.76 23.48
N LYS A 374 -3.48 14.38 24.54
CA LYS A 374 -2.19 15.09 24.53
C LYS A 374 -1.02 14.26 24.00
N HIS A 375 -0.97 12.97 24.33
CA HIS A 375 0.06 12.07 23.80
C HIS A 375 -0.06 11.91 22.28
N LEU A 376 -1.26 11.59 21.77
CA LEU A 376 -1.49 11.47 20.32
C LEU A 376 -1.13 12.77 19.60
N ALA A 377 -1.52 13.92 20.14
CA ALA A 377 -1.16 15.22 19.57
C ALA A 377 0.37 15.39 19.45
N ALA A 378 1.13 15.00 20.48
CA ALA A 378 2.59 15.05 20.45
C ALA A 378 3.20 14.10 19.39
N VAL A 379 2.66 12.89 19.25
CA VAL A 379 3.06 11.92 18.21
C VAL A 379 2.81 12.49 16.82
N LEU A 380 1.62 13.04 16.57
CA LEU A 380 1.27 13.62 15.27
C LEU A 380 2.10 14.86 14.93
N ARG A 381 2.43 15.71 15.91
CA ARG A 381 3.37 16.83 15.69
C ARG A 381 4.76 16.35 15.31
N LYS A 382 5.24 15.27 15.93
CA LYS A 382 6.52 14.68 15.57
C LYS A 382 6.48 14.15 14.14
N ARG A 383 5.43 13.41 13.75
CA ARG A 383 5.25 12.93 12.37
C ARG A 383 5.26 14.07 11.35
N LEU A 384 4.51 15.15 11.61
CA LEU A 384 4.49 16.33 10.75
C LEU A 384 5.88 16.98 10.63
N ALA A 385 6.62 17.08 11.74
CA ALA A 385 7.99 17.62 11.71
C ALA A 385 8.98 16.71 10.96
N ASP A 386 8.84 15.38 11.12
CA ASP A 386 9.68 14.39 10.46
C ASP A 386 9.43 14.38 8.92
N ALA A 387 8.17 14.47 8.49
CA ALA A 387 7.79 14.64 7.09
C ALA A 387 8.51 15.84 6.44
N GLU A 388 8.58 16.97 7.15
CA GLU A 388 9.22 18.20 6.67
C GLU A 388 10.75 18.13 6.59
N ALA A 389 11.38 17.43 7.54
CA ALA A 389 12.83 17.50 7.71
C ALA A 389 13.61 16.65 6.70
N THR A 390 13.04 15.52 6.26
CA THR A 390 13.81 14.51 5.51
C THR A 390 13.23 14.12 4.15
N GLY A 391 12.02 14.56 3.79
CA GLY A 391 11.23 13.80 2.83
C GLY A 391 10.96 12.44 3.46
N GLY A 392 10.11 12.44 4.49
CA GLY A 392 9.87 11.29 5.35
C GLY A 392 8.46 10.74 5.21
N ASN A 393 7.73 11.11 4.15
CA ASN A 393 6.31 10.80 4.00
C ASN A 393 6.11 9.28 3.95
N ILE A 394 7.03 8.57 3.30
CA ILE A 394 7.03 7.10 3.28
C ILE A 394 7.16 6.53 4.71
N ALA A 395 8.11 7.01 5.51
CA ALA A 395 8.30 6.53 6.87
C ALA A 395 7.11 6.89 7.79
N VAL A 396 6.55 8.08 7.63
CA VAL A 396 5.38 8.55 8.36
C VAL A 396 4.14 7.71 8.03
N SER A 397 3.94 7.35 6.75
CA SER A 397 2.81 6.52 6.33
C SER A 397 2.81 5.13 6.96
N LYS A 398 3.98 4.56 7.25
CA LYS A 398 4.13 3.23 7.87
C LYS A 398 4.14 3.28 9.41
N ALA A 399 4.11 4.48 10.00
CA ALA A 399 4.22 4.63 11.45
C ALA A 399 2.93 4.16 12.14
N LYS A 400 3.02 3.07 12.90
CA LYS A 400 1.90 2.57 13.71
C LYS A 400 1.60 3.53 14.86
N TYR A 401 0.31 3.70 15.14
CA TYR A 401 -0.10 4.30 16.39
C TYR A 401 -0.11 3.21 17.47
N ASP A 402 0.81 3.33 18.43
CA ASP A 402 0.82 2.47 19.61
C ASP A 402 0.15 3.23 20.78
N PRO A 403 -0.96 2.72 21.33
CA PRO A 403 -1.61 3.35 22.48
C PRO A 403 -0.84 3.17 23.79
N ASP A 404 0.15 2.26 23.85
CA ASP A 404 0.93 1.91 25.05
C ASP A 404 2.34 2.53 25.10
N ASP A 405 2.81 3.15 24.00
CA ASP A 405 4.02 4.01 23.96
C ASP A 405 3.78 5.39 24.63
#